data_AF-A0A7V9GUG8-F1
#
_entry.id   AF-A0A7V9GUG8-F1
#
_cell.length_a   1.000
_cell.length_b   1.000
_cell.length_c   1.000
_cell.angle_alpha   90.00
_cell.angle_beta   90.00
_cell.angle_gamma   90.00
#
_symmetry.space_group_name_H-M   'P 1'
#
loop_
_entity.id
_entity.type
_entity.pdbx_description
1 polymer ?
#
loop_
_entity_poly.entity_id
_entity_poly.type
_entity_poly.pdbx_seq_one_letter_code
_entity_poly.pdbx_strand_id
1 'polypeptide(L)' 'MVVSNQGGRQLDGDPATIDVLPEIVAAVGDDVEVLVDGGVRDGTHVLKALCVGARAVLVGRPQYWGLA' A
#
# COMPACT_ATOMS: atom_id res chain seq x y z
N MET A 1 5.62 9.32 -2.73
CA MET A 1 6.27 8.01 -2.97
C MET A 1 5.23 6.90 -2.83
N VAL A 2 5.32 5.79 -3.58
CA VAL A 2 4.38 4.65 -3.45
C VAL A 2 5.12 3.41 -2.96
N VAL A 3 4.66 2.83 -1.85
CA VAL A 3 5.10 1.51 -1.38
C VAL A 3 4.28 0.45 -2.10
N SER A 4 4.93 -0.36 -2.94
CA SER A 4 4.29 -1.36 -3.79
C SER A 4 5.20 -2.57 -4.02
N ASN A 5 4.61 -3.76 -4.05
CA ASN A 5 5.23 -4.98 -4.58
C ASN A 5 4.58 -5.43 -5.89
N GLN A 6 3.95 -4.49 -6.62
CA GLN A 6 3.23 -4.72 -7.87
C GLN A 6 2.11 -5.77 -7.73
N GLY A 7 1.48 -5.82 -6.56
CA GLY A 7 0.44 -6.79 -6.23
C GLY A 7 0.95 -8.23 -6.21
N GLY A 8 2.23 -8.44 -5.89
CA GLY A 8 2.90 -9.75 -5.85
C GLY A 8 3.20 -10.33 -7.23
N ARG A 9 3.43 -9.47 -8.24
CA ARG A 9 3.59 -9.88 -9.65
C ARG A 9 4.99 -9.67 -10.21
N GLN A 10 5.93 -9.14 -9.43
CA GLN A 10 7.30 -8.91 -9.89
C GLN A 10 8.26 -9.88 -9.23
N LEU A 11 8.53 -9.71 -7.93
CA LEU A 11 9.39 -10.61 -7.18
C LEU A 11 8.54 -11.36 -6.16
N ASP A 12 8.46 -12.68 -6.33
CA ASP A 12 7.74 -13.56 -5.40
C ASP A 12 8.58 -13.79 -4.14
N GLY A 13 7.90 -13.88 -2.99
CA GLY A 13 8.55 -13.95 -1.68
C GLY A 13 8.92 -12.60 -1.06
N ASP A 14 8.74 -11.49 -1.78
CA ASP A 14 8.85 -10.14 -1.20
C ASP A 14 7.83 -9.94 -0.07
N PRO A 15 8.16 -9.11 0.94
CA PRO A 15 7.24 -8.84 2.04
C PRO A 15 5.94 -8.19 1.53
N ALA A 16 4.87 -8.34 2.31
CA ALA A 16 3.65 -7.60 2.04
C ALA A 16 3.91 -6.11 2.23
N THR A 17 3.34 -5.28 1.35
CA THR A 17 3.54 -3.83 1.36
C THR A 17 3.15 -3.17 2.69
N ILE A 18 2.12 -3.70 3.37
CA ILE A 18 1.67 -3.21 4.66
C ILE A 18 2.68 -3.50 5.80
N ASP A 19 3.47 -4.57 5.69
CA ASP A 19 4.41 -4.97 6.74
C ASP A 19 5.66 -4.06 6.75
N VAL A 20 6.08 -3.57 5.58
CA VAL A 20 7.24 -2.66 5.43
C VAL A 20 6.87 -1.18 5.47
N LEU A 21 5.58 -0.84 5.30
CA LEU A 21 5.11 0.54 5.27
C LEU A 21 5.53 1.37 6.50
N PRO A 22 5.41 0.90 7.75
CA PRO A 22 5.78 1.70 8.92
C PRO A 22 7.25 2.09 8.95
N GLU A 23 8.15 1.18 8.56
CA GLU A 23 9.60 1.44 8.50
C GLU A 23 9.92 2.50 7.45
N ILE A 24 9.29 2.41 6.27
CA ILE A 24 9.47 3.37 5.19
C ILE A 24 8.96 4.76 5.60
N VAL A 25 7.78 4.84 6.21
CA VAL A 25 7.23 6.10 6.72
C VAL A 25 8.18 6.72 7.76
N ALA A 26 8.69 5.92 8.70
CA ALA A 26 9.62 6.40 9.72
C ALA A 26 10.93 6.92 9.11
N ALA A 27 11.42 6.29 8.03
CA ALA A 27 12.66 6.69 7.37
C ALA A 27 12.53 8.01 6.60
N VAL A 28 11.38 8.29 5.99
CA VAL A 28 11.17 9.52 5.19
C VAL A 28 10.60 10.69 5.99
N GLY A 29 9.98 10.42 7.14
CA GLY A 29 9.36 11.46 7.97
C GLY A 29 8.31 12.28 7.23
N ASP A 30 8.19 13.55 7.58
CA ASP A 30 7.19 14.47 7.02
C ASP A 30 7.59 15.08 5.67
N ASP A 31 8.80 14.81 5.19
CA ASP A 31 9.34 15.40 3.96
C ASP A 31 8.69 14.82 2.68
N VAL A 32 8.07 13.63 2.78
CA VAL A 32 7.53 12.90 1.63
C VAL A 32 6.17 12.28 1.96
N GLU A 33 5.13 12.63 1.19
CA GLU A 33 3.87 11.90 1.26
C GLU A 33 4.04 10.45 0.77
N VAL A 34 3.67 9.49 1.63
CA VAL A 34 3.73 8.06 1.33
C VAL A 34 2.34 7.55 0.98
N LEU A 35 2.18 6.96 -0.20
CA LEU A 35 1.01 6.19 -0.60
C LEU A 35 1.35 4.71 -0.57
N VAL A 36 0.35 3.83 -0.48
CA VAL A 36 0.56 2.38 -0.50
C VAL A 36 -0.46 1.67 -1.39
N ASP A 37 -0.03 0.59 -2.04
CA ASP A 37 -0.92 -0.33 -2.77
C ASP A 37 -0.64 -1.79 -2.39
N GLY A 38 -1.40 -2.72 -2.98
CA GLY A 38 -1.27 -4.15 -2.72
C GLY A 38 -2.25 -4.64 -1.66
N GLY A 39 -3.08 -5.62 -2.01
CA GLY A 39 -3.95 -6.32 -1.04
C GLY A 39 -5.13 -5.54 -0.43
N VAL A 40 -5.31 -4.24 -0.71
CA VAL A 40 -6.44 -3.45 -0.17
C VAL A 40 -7.78 -3.94 -0.75
N ARG A 41 -8.72 -4.35 0.12
CA ARG A 41 -10.00 -4.97 -0.28
C ARG A 41 -11.23 -4.50 0.49
N ASP A 42 -11.05 -3.92 1.67
CA ASP A 42 -12.13 -3.36 2.48
C ASP A 42 -11.69 -2.09 3.20
N GLY A 43 -12.65 -1.41 3.84
CA GLY A 43 -12.41 -0.16 4.55
C GLY A 43 -11.45 -0.30 5.73
N THR A 44 -11.39 -1.46 6.37
CA THR A 44 -10.46 -1.73 7.46
C THR A 44 -9.01 -1.81 6.98
N HIS A 45 -8.79 -2.31 5.75
CA HIS A 45 -7.46 -2.27 5.13
C HIS A 45 -7.02 -0.83 4.89
N VAL A 46 -7.93 0.03 4.41
CA VAL A 46 -7.68 1.47 4.25
C VAL A 46 -7.34 2.10 5.60
N LEU A 47 -8.18 1.87 6.62
CA LEU A 47 -7.98 2.41 7.96
C LEU A 47 -6.62 2.01 8.54
N LYS A 48 -6.26 0.72 8.46
CA LYS A 48 -4.96 0.23 8.95
C LYS A 48 -3.79 0.91 8.25
N ALA A 49 -3.82 1.05 6.93
CA ALA A 49 -2.77 1.72 6.16
C ALA A 49 -2.60 3.18 6.58
N LEU A 50 -3.71 3.92 6.76
CA LEU A 50 -3.67 5.30 7.24
C LEU A 50 -3.11 5.39 8.67
N CYS A 51 -3.52 4.49 9.57
CA CYS A 51 -3.03 4.47 10.96
C CYS A 51 -1.52 4.22 11.06
N VAL A 52 -0.91 3.54 10.08
CA VAL A 52 0.54 3.31 10.05
C VAL A 52 1.29 4.30 9.16
N GLY A 53 0.64 5.40 8.76
CA GLY A 53 1.29 6.57 8.18
C GLY A 53 1.19 6.71 6.66
N ALA A 54 0.43 5.86 5.96
CA ALA A 54 0.09 6.18 4.58
C ALA A 54 -0.82 7.41 4.51
N ARG A 55 -0.58 8.28 3.52
CA ARG A 55 -1.44 9.41 3.15
C ARG A 55 -2.70 8.94 2.42
N ALA A 56 -2.57 7.92 1.59
CA ALA A 56 -3.65 7.34 0.81
C ALA A 56 -3.32 5.91 0.37
N VAL A 57 -4.35 5.17 -0.03
CA VAL A 57 -4.21 3.84 -0.64
C VAL A 57 -4.59 3.86 -2.11
N LEU A 58 -3.88 3.10 -2.93
CA LEU A 58 -4.20 2.91 -4.35
C LEU A 58 -4.86 1.54 -4.56
N VAL A 59 -5.77 1.47 -5.54
CA VAL A 59 -6.55 0.26 -5.83
C VAL A 59 -6.30 -0.19 -7.27
N GLY A 60 -5.68 -1.36 -7.43
CA GLY A 60 -5.43 -1.98 -8.74
C GLY A 60 -6.56 -2.92 -9.17
N ARG A 61 -6.37 -4.24 -9.00
CA ARG A 61 -7.31 -5.30 -9.45
C ARG A 61 -8.81 -5.02 -9.18
N PRO A 62 -9.24 -4.53 -8.01
CA PRO A 62 -10.67 -4.29 -7.77
C PRO A 62 -11.31 -3.29 -8.75
N GLN A 63 -10.57 -2.31 -9.27
CA GLN A 63 -11.11 -1.41 -10.29
C GLN A 63 -11.42 -2.14 -11.60
N TYR A 64 -10.54 -3.07 -12.02
CA TYR A 64 -10.75 -3.87 -13.22
C TYR A 64 -11.89 -4.89 -13.06
N TRP A 65 -12.08 -5.44 -11.86
CA TRP A 65 -13.20 -6.35 -11.58
C TRP A 65 -14.56 -5.65 -11.68
N GLY A 66 -14.64 -4.37 -11.31
CA GLY A 66 -15.87 -3.59 -11.46
C GLY A 66 -16.11 -3.06 -12.88
N LEU A 67 -15.08 -3.07 -13.73
CA LEU A 67 -15.16 -2.63 -15.13
C LEU A 67 -15.59 -3.76 -16.08
N ALA A 68 -15.19 -4.99 -15.78
CA ALA A 68 -15.51 -6.18 -16.57
C ALA A 68 -17.01 -6.54 -16.47
#